data_AF-A0A0N9WM13-F1
#
_entry.id   AF-A0A0N9WM13-F1
#
_cell.length_a   1.000
_cell.length_b   1.000
_cell.length_c   1.000
_cell.angle_alpha   90.00
_cell.angle_beta   90.00
_cell.angle_gamma   90.00
#
_symmetry.space_group_name_H-M   'P 1'
#
loop_
_entity.id
_entity.type
_entity.pdbx_description
1 polymer ?
#
loop_
_entity_poly.entity_id
_entity_poly.type
_entity_poly.pdbx_seq_one_letter_code
_entity_poly.pdbx_strand_id
1 'polypeptide(L)'
;MQLRWCDIPYKLKYFIDLVSQKDILFSVDPQRGLEGMLHNKLAVVTYARGLDFSAQSITPAGHFDFQKPYVEAWQTVCRRRFGCPRCTSIHDQPKFGLGKASGDAGLAGDGVASVPDD
;
A
#
# COMPACT_ATOMS: atom_id res chain seq x y z
N MET A 1 26.40 -9.99 7.32
CA MET A 1 25.03 -10.42 7.67
C MET A 1 24.23 -9.18 8.07
N GLN A 2 23.38 -8.66 7.19
CA GLN A 2 22.53 -7.49 7.53
C GLN A 2 21.23 -8.02 8.14
N LEU A 3 21.10 -7.94 9.46
CA LEU A 3 19.83 -8.17 10.15
C LEU A 3 18.88 -7.02 9.79
N ARG A 4 18.00 -7.23 8.79
CA ARG A 4 16.97 -6.27 8.38
C ARG A 4 15.73 -6.49 9.26
N TRP A 5 15.77 -6.00 10.49
CA TRP A 5 14.63 -6.06 11.40
C TRP A 5 13.62 -4.97 11.05
N CYS A 6 12.42 -5.38 10.60
CA CYS A 6 11.18 -4.62 10.43
C CYS A 6 11.21 -3.24 9.73
N ASP A 7 12.33 -2.81 9.18
CA ASP A 7 12.44 -1.52 8.49
C ASP A 7 12.31 -1.68 6.96
N ILE A 8 11.88 -0.59 6.32
CA ILE A 8 11.62 -0.53 4.89
C ILE A 8 12.93 -0.80 4.13
N PRO A 9 12.92 -1.62 3.06
CA PRO A 9 14.12 -1.82 2.25
C PRO A 9 14.66 -0.49 1.75
N TYR A 10 15.94 -0.19 2.03
CA TYR A 10 16.58 1.06 1.62
C TYR A 10 16.37 1.39 0.13
N LYS A 11 16.43 0.37 -0.74
CA LYS A 11 16.18 0.54 -2.18
C LYS A 11 14.77 1.04 -2.49
N LEU A 12 13.76 0.59 -1.73
CA LEU A 12 12.38 1.03 -1.90
C LEU A 12 12.23 2.48 -1.44
N LYS A 13 12.79 2.83 -0.28
CA LYS A 13 12.81 4.21 0.21
C LYS A 13 13.47 5.15 -0.80
N TYR A 14 14.65 4.75 -1.28
CA TYR A 14 15.40 5.50 -2.29
C TYR A 14 14.61 5.66 -3.59
N PHE A 15 13.97 4.60 -4.07
CA PHE A 15 13.13 4.67 -5.27
C PHE A 15 11.97 5.66 -5.09
N ILE A 16 11.25 5.60 -3.96
CA ILE A 16 10.15 6.52 -3.66
C ILE A 16 10.64 7.97 -3.63
N ASP A 17 11.81 8.23 -3.06
CA ASP A 17 12.41 9.57 -3.03
C ASP A 17 12.78 10.08 -4.43
N LEU A 18 13.29 9.20 -5.30
CA LEU A 18 13.64 9.56 -6.67
C LEU A 18 12.41 9.85 -7.53
N VAL A 19 11.37 9.03 -7.43
CA VAL A 19 10.17 9.23 -8.26
C VAL A 19 9.30 10.37 -7.75
N SER A 20 9.38 10.74 -6.47
CA SER A 20 8.57 11.80 -5.86
C SER A 20 9.12 13.21 -6.09
N GLN A 21 9.79 13.44 -7.22
CA GLN A 21 10.36 14.74 -7.59
C GLN A 21 9.43 15.52 -8.52
N LYS A 22 9.64 16.84 -8.54
CA LYS A 22 9.02 17.76 -9.50
C LYS A 22 9.34 17.31 -10.92
N ASP A 23 8.36 17.39 -11.81
CA ASP A 23 8.41 17.01 -13.22
C ASP A 23 8.51 15.50 -13.49
N ILE A 24 8.44 14.67 -12.43
CA ILE A 24 8.31 13.21 -12.53
C ILE A 24 6.92 12.76 -12.07
N LEU A 25 6.57 13.05 -10.81
CA LEU A 25 5.27 12.65 -10.24
C LEU A 25 4.24 13.78 -10.26
N PHE A 26 4.72 15.03 -10.14
CA PHE A 26 3.90 16.22 -10.07
C PHE A 26 4.59 17.41 -10.72
N SER A 27 3.79 18.31 -11.27
CA SER A 27 4.22 19.63 -11.69
C SER A 27 3.76 20.67 -10.67
N VAL A 28 4.42 21.82 -10.65
CA VAL A 28 4.00 22.97 -9.85
C VAL A 28 3.76 24.12 -10.81
N ASP A 29 2.49 24.47 -10.98
CA ASP A 29 2.07 25.61 -11.76
C ASP A 29 1.86 26.84 -10.84
N PRO A 30 2.36 28.04 -11.20
CA PRO A 30 2.22 29.24 -10.38
C PRO A 30 0.77 29.68 -10.11
N GLN A 31 -0.17 29.33 -10.99
CA GLN A 31 -1.58 29.71 -10.89
C GLN A 31 -2.44 28.58 -10.32
N ARG A 32 -2.16 27.32 -10.69
CA ARG A 32 -2.96 26.14 -10.32
C ARG A 32 -2.39 25.37 -9.12
N GLY A 33 -1.16 25.68 -8.70
CA GLY A 33 -0.47 25.01 -7.61
C GLY A 33 0.08 23.64 -8.00
N LEU A 34 0.14 22.72 -7.03
CA LEU A 34 0.67 21.37 -7.26
C LEU A 34 -0.35 20.51 -8.02
N GLU A 35 0.05 20.06 -9.22
CA GLU A 35 -0.73 19.22 -10.13
C GLU A 35 -0.07 17.85 -10.27
N GLY A 36 -0.85 16.79 -10.08
CA GLY A 36 -0.38 15.41 -10.24
C GLY A 36 -0.26 14.98 -11.69
N MET A 37 0.66 14.05 -12.00
CA MET A 37 0.86 13.56 -13.37
C MET A 37 0.37 12.12 -13.60
N LEU A 38 -0.25 11.48 -12.60
CA LEU A 38 -0.61 10.05 -12.63
C LEU A 38 -2.05 9.75 -13.09
N HIS A 39 -2.71 10.69 -13.79
CA HIS A 39 -4.14 10.63 -14.15
C HIS A 39 -4.63 9.33 -14.80
N ASN A 40 -3.81 8.68 -15.64
CA ASN A 40 -4.17 7.44 -16.34
C ASN A 40 -3.26 6.26 -15.94
N LYS A 41 -2.80 6.24 -14.70
CA LYS A 41 -1.93 5.18 -14.17
C LYS A 41 -2.63 4.42 -13.06
N LEU A 42 -2.36 3.12 -13.00
CA LEU A 42 -2.79 2.22 -11.94
C LEU A 42 -1.59 2.00 -11.01
N ALA A 43 -1.78 2.19 -9.71
CA ALA A 43 -0.80 1.84 -8.70
C ALA A 43 -1.29 0.62 -7.92
N VAL A 44 -0.47 -0.44 -7.90
CA VAL A 44 -0.74 -1.66 -7.13
C VAL A 44 0.45 -1.89 -6.20
N VAL A 45 0.15 -2.15 -4.92
CA VAL A 45 1.16 -2.54 -3.94
C VAL A 45 0.81 -3.91 -3.39
N THR A 46 1.75 -4.85 -3.52
CA THR A 46 1.62 -6.20 -2.98
C THR A 46 2.57 -6.37 -1.80
N TYR A 47 2.03 -6.73 -0.64
CA TYR A 47 2.80 -7.02 0.57
C TYR A 47 2.85 -8.53 0.78
N ALA A 48 4.04 -9.12 0.75
CA ALA A 48 4.28 -10.52 1.10
C ALA A 48 5.08 -10.57 2.41
N ARG A 49 4.57 -11.27 3.43
CA ARG A 49 5.27 -11.43 4.74
C ARG A 49 5.07 -12.82 5.31
N GLY A 50 6.08 -13.33 6.00
CA GLY A 50 6.05 -14.67 6.63
C GLY A 50 5.70 -14.70 8.13
N LEU A 51 5.50 -13.54 8.76
CA LEU A 51 5.12 -13.43 10.18
C LEU A 51 3.65 -12.97 10.28
N ASP A 52 2.94 -13.49 11.28
CA ASP A 52 1.57 -13.05 11.58
C ASP A 52 1.61 -11.71 12.33
N PHE A 53 0.89 -10.73 11.80
CA PHE A 53 0.72 -9.40 12.40
C PHE A 53 -0.73 -9.12 12.83
N SER A 54 -1.55 -10.18 12.94
CA SER A 54 -2.89 -10.08 13.50
C SER A 54 -2.87 -9.46 14.90
N ALA A 55 -3.99 -8.85 15.31
CA ALA A 55 -4.11 -8.21 16.62
C ALA A 55 -3.88 -9.19 17.78
N GLN A 56 -4.06 -10.49 17.53
CA GLN A 56 -3.91 -11.58 18.50
C GLN A 56 -2.49 -12.22 18.46
N SER A 57 -1.61 -11.79 17.57
CA SER A 57 -0.26 -12.32 17.44
C SER A 57 0.69 -11.76 18.50
N ILE A 58 1.83 -12.44 18.71
CA ILE A 58 2.94 -11.93 19.53
C ILE A 58 3.62 -10.70 18.90
N THR A 59 3.37 -10.44 17.62
CA THR A 59 3.90 -9.31 16.85
C THR A 59 2.77 -8.52 16.18
N PRO A 60 1.90 -7.80 16.94
CA PRO A 60 0.80 -7.06 16.34
C PRO A 60 1.27 -5.99 15.35
N ALA A 61 0.55 -5.80 14.24
CA ALA A 61 0.91 -4.84 13.18
C ALA A 61 1.22 -3.44 13.71
N GLY A 62 0.42 -2.92 14.64
CA GLY A 62 0.57 -1.54 15.13
C GLY A 62 1.90 -1.22 15.82
N HIS A 63 2.65 -2.23 16.27
CA HIS A 63 3.92 -2.04 16.96
C HIS A 63 5.13 -2.55 16.18
N PHE A 64 4.91 -3.47 15.25
CA PHE A 64 6.00 -4.19 14.58
C PHE A 64 6.00 -4.04 13.06
N ASP A 65 4.95 -3.51 12.44
CA ASP A 65 4.89 -3.29 11.00
C ASP A 65 5.06 -1.82 10.64
N PHE A 66 6.26 -1.44 10.19
CA PHE A 66 6.55 -0.10 9.68
C PHE A 66 6.45 -0.01 8.15
N GLN A 67 6.44 -1.16 7.46
CA GLN A 67 6.46 -1.20 6.00
C GLN A 67 5.09 -0.84 5.42
N LYS A 68 4.02 -1.48 5.91
CA LYS A 68 2.66 -1.21 5.44
C LYS A 68 2.24 0.25 5.65
N PRO A 69 2.32 0.84 6.86
CA PRO A 69 1.84 2.21 7.06
C PRO A 69 2.60 3.24 6.22
N TYR A 70 3.91 3.04 5.99
CA TYR A 70 4.69 3.93 5.15
C TYR A 70 4.23 3.93 3.69
N VAL A 71 4.05 2.74 3.10
CA VAL A 71 3.67 2.63 1.69
C VAL A 71 2.20 3.03 1.50
N GLU A 72 1.32 2.77 2.47
CA GLU A 72 -0.06 3.26 2.46
C GLU A 72 -0.16 4.79 2.60
N ALA A 73 0.70 5.40 3.42
CA ALA A 73 0.79 6.85 3.49
C ALA A 73 1.22 7.43 2.14
N TRP A 74 2.21 6.83 1.48
CA TRP A 74 2.62 7.24 0.14
C TRP A 74 1.50 7.05 -0.90
N GLN A 75 0.80 5.92 -0.92
CA GLN A 75 -0.37 5.72 -1.79
C GLN A 75 -1.47 6.75 -1.55
N THR A 76 -1.69 7.15 -0.29
CA THR A 76 -2.66 8.18 0.07
C THR A 76 -2.28 9.52 -0.54
N VAL A 77 -0.99 9.89 -0.49
CA VAL A 77 -0.48 11.09 -1.17
C VAL A 77 -0.65 10.96 -2.69
N CYS A 78 -0.30 9.80 -3.27
CA CYS A 78 -0.48 9.57 -4.71
C CYS A 78 -1.93 9.71 -5.17
N ARG A 79 -2.87 9.20 -4.37
CA ARG A 79 -4.31 9.27 -4.66
C ARG A 79 -4.86 10.69 -4.50
N ARG A 80 -4.51 11.37 -3.40
CA ARG A 80 -5.09 12.68 -3.06
C ARG A 80 -4.42 13.83 -3.78
N ARG A 81 -3.12 13.71 -4.09
CA ARG A 81 -2.30 14.84 -4.52
C ARG A 81 -1.66 14.67 -5.89
N PHE A 82 -1.37 13.43 -6.30
CA PHE A 82 -0.72 13.16 -7.59
C PHE A 82 -1.65 12.65 -8.68
N GLY A 83 -2.97 12.67 -8.44
CA GLY A 83 -3.98 12.41 -9.46
C GLY A 83 -4.08 10.94 -9.87
N CYS A 84 -3.58 9.99 -9.07
CA CYS A 84 -3.74 8.57 -9.37
C CYS A 84 -5.20 8.14 -9.07
N PRO A 85 -6.01 7.77 -10.07
CA PRO A 85 -7.42 7.46 -9.87
C PRO A 85 -7.63 6.13 -9.13
N ARG A 86 -6.65 5.22 -9.19
CA ARG A 86 -6.80 3.85 -8.72
C ARG A 86 -5.49 3.36 -8.07
N CYS A 87 -5.46 3.42 -6.75
CA CYS A 87 -4.42 2.83 -5.90
C CYS A 87 -5.04 1.63 -5.17
N THR A 88 -4.46 0.44 -5.30
CA THR A 88 -4.94 -0.79 -4.65
C THR A 88 -3.81 -1.48 -3.89
N SER A 89 -4.16 -2.12 -2.78
CA SER A 89 -3.25 -2.86 -1.92
C SER A 89 -3.66 -4.33 -1.87
N ILE A 90 -2.71 -5.23 -2.09
CA ILE A 90 -2.89 -6.67 -1.97
C ILE A 90 -2.03 -7.15 -0.80
N HIS A 91 -2.65 -7.89 0.12
CA HIS A 91 -1.96 -8.44 1.29
C HIS A 91 -1.87 -9.96 1.17
N ASP A 92 -0.66 -10.47 1.05
CA ASP A 92 -0.36 -11.90 1.08
C ASP A 92 0.35 -12.23 2.40
N GLN A 93 -0.36 -12.95 3.27
CA GLN A 93 0.12 -13.41 4.57
C GLN A 93 0.00 -14.93 4.62
N PRO A 94 0.99 -15.68 4.11
CA PRO A 94 1.07 -17.10 4.38
C PRO A 94 1.16 -17.32 5.89
N LYS A 95 0.15 -17.98 6.48
CA LYS A 95 0.24 -18.52 7.84
C LYS A 95 1.32 -19.60 7.83
N PHE A 96 2.57 -19.24 8.10
CA PHE A 96 3.62 -20.22 8.36
C PHE A 96 3.17 -21.03 9.59
N GLY A 97 2.76 -22.28 9.35
CA GLY A 97 1.98 -23.05 10.29
C GLY A 97 2.66 -23.27 11.65
N LEU A 98 2.11 -22.68 12.70
CA LEU A 98 1.70 -23.45 13.86
C LEU A 98 0.19 -23.67 13.74
N GLY A 99 -0.23 -24.92 13.61
CA GLY A 99 -1.58 -25.28 13.18
C GLY A 99 -2.69 -24.74 14.08
N LYS A 100 -3.73 -24.18 13.44
CA LYS A 100 -5.03 -24.85 13.29
C LYS A 100 -5.77 -24.24 12.10
N ALA A 101 -6.19 -25.10 11.18
CA ALA A 101 -7.29 -24.82 10.30
C ALA A 101 -8.56 -24.71 11.17
N SER A 102 -9.12 -23.51 11.27
CA SER A 102 -10.55 -23.33 11.53
C SER A 102 -11.05 -22.52 10.35
N GLY A 103 -11.99 -23.11 9.61
CA GLY A 103 -12.48 -22.60 8.36
C GLY A 103 -13.43 -21.43 8.55
N ASP A 104 -13.22 -20.41 7.72
CA ASP A 104 -14.20 -19.42 7.30
C ASP A 104 -13.60 -18.69 6.08
N ALA A 105 -13.95 -19.21 4.90
CA ALA A 105 -13.70 -18.55 3.63
C ALA A 105 -14.59 -17.29 3.56
N GLY A 106 -14.03 -16.14 3.92
CA GLY A 106 -14.61 -14.83 3.65
C GLY A 106 -13.95 -14.17 2.45
N LEU A 107 -14.39 -14.53 1.24
CA LEU A 107 -14.14 -13.77 0.01
C LEU A 107 -14.83 -12.39 0.17
N ALA A 108 -14.08 -11.36 0.54
CA ALA A 108 -14.54 -9.98 0.39
C ALA A 108 -14.36 -9.58 -1.07
N GLY A 109 -15.35 -9.97 -1.89
CA GLY A 109 -15.48 -9.59 -3.28
C GLY A 109 -15.77 -8.10 -3.45
N ASP A 110 -15.30 -7.60 -4.59
CA ASP A 110 -15.48 -6.26 -5.10
C ASP A 110 -16.97 -5.85 -5.16
N GLY A 111 -17.32 -4.77 -4.46
CA GLY A 111 -18.60 -4.09 -4.62
C GLY A 111 -18.50 -3.03 -5.71
N VAL A 112 -18.78 -3.42 -6.95
CA VAL A 112 -19.01 -2.49 -8.07
C VAL A 112 -20.33 -1.73 -7.83
N ALA A 113 -20.33 -0.45 -8.19
CA ALA A 113 -21.46 0.47 -8.05
C ALA A 113 -22.71 -0.05 -8.77
N SER A 114 -23.83 -0.10 -8.04
CA SER A 114 -25.17 -0.28 -8.63
C SER A 114 -25.65 1.04 -9.23
N VAL A 115 -25.93 1.04 -10.53
CA VAL A 115 -26.82 2.02 -11.19
C VAL A 115 -28.23 1.39 -11.18
N PRO A 116 -29.29 2.12 -10.81
CA PRO A 116 -30.66 1.61 -10.86
C PRO A 116 -31.32 2.03 -12.18
N ASP A 117 -32.11 1.15 -12.79
CA ASP A 117 -33.17 1.54 -13.74
C ASP A 117 -34.28 0.46 -13.78
N ASP A 118 -35.51 0.94 -13.61
CA ASP A 118 -36.88 0.36 -13.73
C ASP A 118 -37.25 -1.00 -13.08
#